data_AF-A0A7H4P738-F1
#
_entry.id   AF-A0A7H4P738-F1
#
_cell.length_a   1.000
_cell.length_b   1.000
_cell.length_c   1.000
_cell.angle_alpha   90.00
_cell.angle_beta   90.00
_cell.angle_gamma   90.00
#
_symmetry.space_group_name_H-M   'P 1'
#
loop_
_entity.id
_entity.type
_entity.pdbx_description
1 polymer ?
#
loop_
_entity_poly.entity_id
_entity_poly.type
_entity_poly.pdbx_seq_one_letter_code
_entity_poly.pdbx_strand_id
1 'polypeptide(L)'
;MYIKYNFKKGVTMFCVQCEQTIRTPAGNGCSYAQGMCGKTAETSDLQDLLIASLQGLSAWALKAREYGIIDHDIDSFAPRAFFSTLTNVNFDSPRIVGYAREAITLREALKARCLNIDAHATVDNPMADLQLVSDDLGDLQRQAAEFTPNKDKAAIGENILGLRLLCCTV
;
A
#
# COMPACT_ATOMS: atom_id res chain seq x y z
N MET A 1 -28.27 -25.60 -2.28
CA MET A 1 -27.48 -24.91 -3.33
C MET A 1 -26.31 -24.23 -2.63
N TYR A 2 -25.23 -24.99 -2.38
CA TYR A 2 -24.04 -24.46 -1.70
C TYR A 2 -23.15 -23.79 -2.74
N ILE A 3 -23.01 -22.48 -2.66
CA ILE A 3 -22.03 -21.72 -3.44
C ILE A 3 -20.65 -22.17 -2.96
N LYS A 4 -19.98 -23.01 -3.76
CA LYS A 4 -18.56 -23.30 -3.61
C LYS A 4 -17.78 -22.03 -3.95
N TYR A 5 -17.52 -21.19 -2.95
CA TYR A 5 -16.49 -20.16 -3.08
C TYR A 5 -15.14 -20.87 -3.23
N ASN A 6 -14.59 -20.85 -4.45
CA ASN A 6 -13.22 -21.27 -4.72
C ASN A 6 -12.27 -20.30 -4.01
N PHE A 7 -12.02 -20.52 -2.72
CA PHE A 7 -10.86 -19.94 -2.03
C PHE A 7 -9.60 -20.49 -2.73
N LYS A 8 -9.08 -19.76 -3.70
CA LYS A 8 -7.70 -19.95 -4.14
C LYS A 8 -6.83 -19.73 -2.91
N LYS A 9 -6.06 -20.75 -2.51
CA LYS A 9 -5.00 -20.64 -1.49
C LYS A 9 -4.15 -19.39 -1.79
N GLY A 10 -4.04 -18.48 -0.82
CA GLY A 10 -2.92 -17.53 -0.79
C GLY A 10 -3.25 -16.05 -0.62
N VAL A 11 -4.51 -15.64 -0.44
CA VAL A 11 -4.82 -14.24 -0.17
C VAL A 11 -5.67 -14.08 1.08
N THR A 12 -5.00 -13.66 2.15
CA THR A 12 -5.63 -13.26 3.41
C THR A 12 -5.23 -11.83 3.66
N MET A 13 -6.19 -10.92 3.46
CA MET A 13 -6.06 -9.53 3.88
C MET A 13 -5.63 -9.44 5.34
N PHE A 14 -5.03 -8.33 5.74
CA PHE A 14 -4.86 -8.01 7.15
C PHE A 14 -5.13 -6.52 7.39
N CYS A 15 -6.29 -6.20 7.95
CA CYS A 15 -6.69 -4.82 8.21
C CYS A 15 -7.09 -4.61 9.67
N VAL A 16 -6.47 -3.62 10.32
CA VAL A 16 -6.69 -3.25 11.73
C VAL A 16 -6.97 -1.75 11.92
N GLN A 17 -7.22 -1.01 10.83
CA GLN A 17 -7.33 0.45 10.84
C GLN A 17 -8.53 0.98 11.63
N CYS A 18 -9.66 0.27 11.62
CA CYS A 18 -10.88 0.75 12.26
C CYS A 18 -11.07 0.15 13.65
N GLU A 19 -11.74 0.89 14.54
CA GLU A 19 -12.13 0.43 15.87
C GLU A 19 -13.00 -0.84 15.82
N GLN A 20 -13.81 -0.97 14.77
CA GLN A 20 -14.68 -2.11 14.51
C GLN A 20 -13.94 -3.34 13.94
N THR A 21 -12.61 -3.32 13.89
CA THR A 21 -11.84 -4.47 13.42
C THR A 21 -12.09 -5.70 14.29
N ILE A 22 -12.05 -6.88 13.68
CA ILE A 22 -12.36 -8.13 14.37
C ILE A 22 -11.36 -8.37 15.50
N ARG A 23 -11.88 -8.61 16.71
CA ARG A 23 -11.10 -9.04 17.87
C ARG A 23 -11.61 -10.40 18.33
N THR A 24 -10.77 -11.43 18.21
CA THR A 24 -11.09 -12.78 18.68
C THR A 24 -9.95 -13.33 19.53
N PRO A 25 -10.19 -14.37 20.34
CA PRO A 25 -9.12 -15.08 21.04
C PRO A 25 -8.04 -15.67 20.10
N ALA A 26 -8.36 -15.91 18.82
CA ALA A 26 -7.43 -16.42 17.82
C ALA A 26 -6.56 -15.32 17.18
N GLY A 27 -6.90 -14.05 17.36
CA GLY A 27 -6.17 -12.92 16.79
C GLY A 27 -7.02 -11.66 16.62
N ASN A 28 -6.32 -10.53 16.44
CA ASN A 28 -6.89 -9.23 16.13
C ASN A 28 -6.64 -8.90 14.65
N GLY A 29 -7.63 -8.29 13.99
CA GLY A 29 -7.56 -7.87 12.61
C GLY A 29 -8.54 -8.61 11.70
N CYS A 30 -9.10 -7.88 10.73
CA CYS A 30 -9.87 -8.47 9.66
C CYS A 30 -8.92 -9.28 8.76
N SER A 31 -9.04 -10.61 8.80
CA SER A 31 -8.15 -11.55 8.11
C SER A 31 -8.90 -12.61 7.29
N TYR A 32 -10.04 -12.22 6.71
CA TYR A 32 -10.98 -13.11 6.01
C TYR A 32 -11.26 -12.58 4.58
N ALA A 33 -12.30 -13.09 3.91
CA ALA A 33 -12.69 -12.59 2.59
C ALA A 33 -13.16 -11.13 2.58
N GLN A 34 -13.63 -10.61 3.72
CA GLN A 34 -14.15 -9.26 3.87
C GLN A 34 -13.99 -8.78 5.31
N GLY A 35 -13.71 -7.49 5.48
CA GLY A 35 -13.72 -6.81 6.78
C GLY A 35 -15.12 -6.42 7.24
N MET A 36 -15.24 -6.05 8.52
CA MET A 36 -16.51 -5.65 9.13
C MET A 36 -17.14 -4.42 8.46
N CYS A 37 -16.31 -3.53 7.89
CA CYS A 37 -16.75 -2.34 7.17
C CYS A 37 -17.21 -2.61 5.73
N GLY A 38 -17.16 -3.86 5.26
CA GLY A 38 -17.52 -4.22 3.88
C GLY A 38 -16.34 -4.21 2.89
N LYS A 39 -15.15 -3.77 3.31
CA LYS A 39 -13.93 -3.83 2.47
C LYS A 39 -13.59 -5.29 2.14
N THR A 40 -13.53 -5.62 0.85
CA THR A 40 -13.14 -6.97 0.39
C THR A 40 -11.65 -7.20 0.61
N ALA A 41 -11.22 -8.47 0.62
CA ALA A 41 -9.80 -8.80 0.70
C ALA A 41 -9.01 -8.16 -0.45
N GLU A 42 -9.51 -8.27 -1.69
CA GLU A 42 -8.90 -7.64 -2.89
C GLU A 42 -8.70 -6.15 -2.72
N THR A 43 -9.74 -5.41 -2.33
CA THR A 43 -9.63 -3.97 -2.08
C THR A 43 -8.62 -3.65 -0.98
N SER A 44 -8.57 -4.45 0.09
CA SER A 44 -7.61 -4.26 1.18
C SER A 44 -6.17 -4.45 0.70
N ASP A 45 -5.91 -5.54 -0.02
CA ASP A 45 -4.56 -5.86 -0.52
C ASP A 45 -4.11 -4.78 -1.52
N LEU A 46 -4.99 -4.34 -2.41
CA LEU A 46 -4.69 -3.25 -3.35
C LEU A 46 -4.43 -1.91 -2.65
N GLN A 47 -5.06 -1.65 -1.51
CA GLN A 47 -4.73 -0.47 -0.69
C GLN A 47 -3.34 -0.61 -0.06
N ASP A 48 -2.92 -1.80 0.40
CA ASP A 48 -1.56 -2.04 0.89
C ASP A 48 -0.52 -1.79 -0.22
N LEU A 49 -0.80 -2.24 -1.45
CA LEU A 49 0.04 -1.98 -2.63
C LEU A 49 0.11 -0.49 -2.99
N LEU A 50 -0.99 0.26 -2.86
CA LEU A 50 -1.00 1.71 -3.03
C LEU A 50 -0.13 2.40 -1.98
N ILE A 51 -0.23 2.00 -0.71
CA ILE A 51 0.62 2.54 0.36
C ILE A 51 2.10 2.29 0.07
N ALA A 52 2.47 1.08 -0.36
CA ALA A 52 3.84 0.75 -0.75
C ALA A 52 4.32 1.65 -1.90
N SER A 53 3.48 1.89 -2.91
CA SER A 53 3.79 2.78 -4.03
C SER A 53 3.99 4.24 -3.58
N LEU A 54 3.17 4.72 -2.65
CA LEU A 54 3.29 6.06 -2.06
C LEU A 54 4.56 6.21 -1.20
N GLN A 55 5.01 5.16 -0.50
CA GLN A 55 6.29 5.17 0.22
C GLN A 55 7.46 5.36 -0.76
N GLY A 56 7.44 4.69 -1.90
CA GLY A 56 8.44 4.87 -2.96
C GLY A 56 8.43 6.28 -3.55
N LEU A 57 7.25 6.84 -3.85
CA LEU A 57 7.10 8.22 -4.28
C LEU A 57 7.64 9.21 -3.25
N SER A 58 7.31 9.00 -1.98
CA SER A 58 7.74 9.87 -0.87
C SER A 58 9.25 9.85 -0.68
N ALA A 59 9.90 8.69 -0.82
CA ALA A 59 11.35 8.57 -0.73
C ALA A 59 12.06 9.42 -1.81
N TRP A 60 11.59 9.34 -3.06
CA TRP A 60 12.10 10.18 -4.13
C TRP A 60 11.75 11.66 -3.96
N ALA A 61 10.58 11.98 -3.40
CA ALA A 61 10.20 13.36 -3.09
C ALA A 61 11.10 14.00 -2.04
N LEU A 62 11.48 13.27 -1.00
CA LEU A 62 12.46 13.74 -0.02
C LEU A 62 13.82 13.97 -0.68
N LYS A 63 14.28 13.03 -1.51
CA LYS A 63 15.55 13.17 -2.24
C LYS A 63 15.55 14.35 -3.20
N ALA A 64 14.45 14.56 -3.93
CA ALA A 64 14.28 15.67 -4.85
C ALA A 64 14.39 17.02 -4.15
N ARG A 65 13.89 17.13 -2.91
CA ARG A 65 14.00 18.37 -2.11
C ARG A 65 15.45 18.72 -1.76
N GLU A 66 16.34 17.74 -1.62
CA GLU A 66 17.78 18.01 -1.44
C GLU A 66 18.39 18.74 -2.64
N TYR A 67 17.84 18.50 -3.84
CA TYR A 67 18.23 19.18 -5.07
C TYR A 67 17.40 20.43 -5.38
N GLY A 68 16.57 20.90 -4.44
CA GLY A 68 15.69 22.05 -4.62
C GLY A 68 14.50 21.80 -5.56
N ILE A 69 14.21 20.54 -5.89
CA ILE A 69 13.04 20.17 -6.68
C ILE A 69 11.83 20.04 -5.76
N ILE A 70 10.84 20.90 -5.96
CA ILE A 70 9.53 20.84 -5.30
C ILE A 70 8.47 20.77 -6.40
N ASP A 71 7.58 19.79 -6.30
CA ASP A 71 6.54 19.55 -7.28
C ASP A 71 5.17 19.60 -6.59
N HIS A 72 4.40 20.64 -6.90
CA HIS A 72 3.11 20.87 -6.27
C HIS A 72 2.08 19.78 -6.59
N ASP A 73 2.15 19.21 -7.80
CA ASP A 73 1.21 18.17 -8.20
C ASP A 73 1.45 16.89 -7.41
N ILE A 74 2.72 16.55 -7.13
CA ILE A 74 3.09 15.44 -6.26
C ILE A 74 2.65 15.70 -4.81
N ASP A 75 2.92 16.91 -4.30
CA ASP A 75 2.55 17.32 -2.94
C ASP A 75 1.01 17.32 -2.72
N SER A 76 0.23 17.57 -3.77
CA SER A 76 -1.23 17.51 -3.76
C SER A 76 -1.78 16.10 -4.01
N PHE A 77 -1.09 15.30 -4.81
CA PHE A 77 -1.47 13.94 -5.15
C PHE A 77 -1.32 12.98 -3.97
N ALA A 78 -0.15 12.96 -3.31
CA ALA A 78 0.17 12.01 -2.25
C ALA A 78 -0.88 11.97 -1.12
N PRO A 79 -1.31 13.11 -0.52
CA PRO A 79 -2.34 13.08 0.53
C PRO A 79 -3.71 12.64 0.01
N ARG A 80 -4.07 12.99 -1.22
CA ARG A 80 -5.34 12.58 -1.85
C ARG A 80 -5.39 11.08 -2.13
N ALA A 81 -4.30 10.50 -2.62
CA ALA A 81 -4.17 9.06 -2.82
C ALA A 81 -4.16 8.32 -1.47
N PHE A 82 -3.42 8.82 -0.47
CA PHE A 82 -3.42 8.28 0.88
C PHE A 82 -4.83 8.29 1.51
N PHE A 83 -5.55 9.41 1.37
CA PHE A 83 -6.92 9.56 1.88
C PHE A 83 -7.87 8.50 1.31
N SER A 84 -7.65 8.05 0.07
CA SER A 84 -8.47 6.99 -0.54
C SER A 84 -8.36 5.63 0.15
N THR A 85 -7.33 5.43 0.99
CA THR A 85 -7.12 4.19 1.76
C THR A 85 -7.82 4.19 3.12
N LEU A 86 -8.37 5.34 3.54
CA LEU A 86 -9.05 5.46 4.82
C LEU A 86 -10.35 4.66 4.86
N THR A 87 -10.76 4.29 6.07
CA THR A 87 -11.95 3.47 6.31
C THR A 87 -13.19 4.14 5.70
N ASN A 88 -13.97 3.37 4.92
CA ASN A 88 -15.20 3.80 4.25
C ASN A 88 -15.04 4.93 3.21
N VAL A 89 -13.83 5.19 2.71
CA VAL A 89 -13.63 6.21 1.67
C VAL A 89 -13.75 5.65 0.26
N ASN A 90 -13.02 4.58 -0.06
CA ASN A 90 -13.01 4.03 -1.42
C ASN A 90 -12.93 2.50 -1.42
N PHE A 91 -13.90 1.87 -2.08
CA PHE A 91 -13.97 0.41 -2.28
C PHE A 91 -13.86 -0.01 -3.75
N ASP A 92 -13.52 0.92 -4.65
CA ASP A 92 -13.33 0.68 -6.08
C ASP A 92 -11.88 0.25 -6.36
N SER A 93 -11.68 -1.07 -6.53
CA SER A 93 -10.38 -1.69 -6.82
C SER A 93 -9.70 -1.11 -8.07
N PRO A 94 -10.35 -0.99 -9.25
CA PRO A 94 -9.77 -0.30 -10.40
C PRO A 94 -9.26 1.12 -10.10
N ARG A 95 -10.00 1.91 -9.31
CA ARG A 95 -9.59 3.26 -8.94
C ARG A 95 -8.34 3.27 -8.04
N ILE A 96 -8.26 2.33 -7.10
CA ILE A 96 -7.09 2.15 -6.22
C ILE A 96 -5.84 1.80 -7.04
N VAL A 97 -5.97 0.89 -8.02
CA VAL A 97 -4.87 0.57 -8.95
C VAL A 97 -4.49 1.78 -9.80
N GLY A 98 -5.47 2.59 -10.22
CA GLY A 98 -5.24 3.86 -10.90
C GLY A 98 -4.32 4.79 -10.09
N TYR A 99 -4.59 4.95 -8.79
CA TYR A 99 -3.71 5.72 -7.91
C TYR A 99 -2.31 5.11 -7.78
N ALA A 100 -2.17 3.78 -7.70
CA ALA A 100 -0.86 3.14 -7.62
C ALA A 100 -0.02 3.37 -8.89
N ARG A 101 -0.66 3.30 -10.06
CA ARG A 101 -0.02 3.62 -11.36
C ARG A 101 0.41 5.08 -11.44
N GLU A 102 -0.46 6.01 -11.03
CA GLU A 102 -0.16 7.44 -11.01
C GLU A 102 1.01 7.73 -10.05
N ALA A 103 1.04 7.11 -8.87
CA ALA A 103 2.14 7.23 -7.91
C ALA A 103 3.49 6.78 -8.50
N ILE A 104 3.51 5.63 -9.19
CA ILE A 104 4.72 5.12 -9.86
C ILE A 104 5.15 6.04 -11.00
N THR A 105 4.20 6.52 -11.81
CA THR A 105 4.49 7.45 -12.92
C THR A 105 5.13 8.74 -12.41
N LEU A 106 4.56 9.34 -11.36
CA LEU A 106 5.10 10.54 -10.72
C LEU A 106 6.48 10.26 -10.12
N ARG A 107 6.67 9.09 -9.51
CA ARG A 107 7.96 8.69 -8.93
C ARG A 107 9.04 8.59 -10.00
N GLU A 108 8.78 7.91 -11.12
CA GLU A 108 9.76 7.76 -12.20
C GLU A 108 10.11 9.12 -12.83
N ALA A 109 9.12 9.99 -13.04
CA ALA A 109 9.35 11.34 -13.52
C ALA A 109 10.24 12.15 -12.56
N LEU A 110 9.98 12.04 -11.25
CA LEU A 110 10.75 12.74 -10.22
C LEU A 110 12.17 12.16 -10.08
N LYS A 111 12.31 10.83 -10.12
CA LYS A 111 13.58 10.11 -10.14
C LYS A 111 14.44 10.56 -11.33
N ALA A 112 13.87 10.62 -12.53
CA ALA A 112 14.59 11.09 -13.72
C ALA A 112 15.09 12.54 -13.55
N ARG A 113 14.29 13.43 -12.94
CA ARG A 113 14.72 14.81 -12.63
C ARG A 113 15.87 14.85 -11.64
N CYS A 114 15.86 14.00 -10.60
CA CYS A 114 16.97 13.89 -9.66
C CYS A 114 18.24 13.40 -10.35
N LEU A 115 18.14 12.36 -11.16
CA LEU A 115 19.27 11.76 -11.88
C LEU A 115 19.89 12.69 -12.93
N ASN A 116 19.10 13.62 -13.48
CA ASN A 116 19.62 14.67 -14.37
C ASN A 116 20.52 15.68 -13.64
N ILE A 117 20.34 15.88 -12.33
CA ILE A 117 21.18 16.76 -11.51
C ILE A 117 22.37 15.97 -10.96
N ASP A 118 22.12 14.77 -10.47
CA ASP A 118 23.12 13.88 -9.87
C ASP A 118 22.89 12.44 -10.34
N ALA A 119 23.75 11.96 -11.24
CA ALA A 119 23.67 10.61 -11.80
C ALA A 119 23.84 9.49 -10.74
N HIS A 120 24.28 9.83 -9.53
CA HIS A 120 24.44 8.91 -8.41
C HIS A 120 23.39 9.12 -7.32
N ALA A 121 22.31 9.86 -7.60
CA ALA A 121 21.20 10.02 -6.67
C ALA A 121 20.60 8.65 -6.30
N THR A 122 20.70 8.28 -5.03
CA THR A 122 20.10 7.06 -4.46
C THR A 122 19.15 7.39 -3.32
N VAL A 123 18.21 6.51 -3.07
CA VAL A 123 17.27 6.57 -1.94
C VAL A 123 17.34 5.26 -1.14
N ASP A 124 17.38 5.37 0.18
CA ASP A 124 17.33 4.22 1.09
C ASP A 124 15.88 3.93 1.47
N ASN A 125 15.16 3.28 0.55
CA ASN A 125 13.80 2.81 0.81
C ASN A 125 13.51 1.53 0.01
N PRO A 126 12.99 0.47 0.63
CA PRO A 126 12.75 -0.80 -0.06
C PRO A 126 11.66 -0.71 -1.14
N MET A 127 10.82 0.32 -1.13
CA MET A 127 9.77 0.58 -2.11
C MET A 127 10.18 1.57 -3.22
N ALA A 128 11.43 2.06 -3.19
CA ALA A 128 11.93 3.08 -4.10
C ALA A 128 11.82 2.71 -5.59
N ASP A 129 11.93 1.42 -5.89
CA ASP A 129 11.91 0.88 -7.26
C ASP A 129 10.72 -0.06 -7.52
N LEU A 130 9.73 -0.08 -6.63
CA LEU A 130 8.54 -0.92 -6.76
C LEU A 130 7.83 -0.69 -8.11
N GLN A 131 7.63 -1.73 -8.90
CA GLN A 131 6.83 -1.69 -10.13
C GLN A 131 5.60 -2.58 -10.00
N LEU A 132 4.53 -2.25 -10.73
CA LEU A 132 3.37 -3.13 -10.84
C LEU A 132 3.68 -4.32 -11.76
N VAL A 133 3.32 -5.53 -11.34
CA VAL A 133 3.66 -6.75 -12.11
C VAL A 133 2.81 -6.95 -13.36
N SER A 134 1.58 -6.43 -13.39
CA SER A 134 0.70 -6.48 -14.56
C SER A 134 -0.46 -5.47 -14.45
N ASP A 135 -1.37 -5.51 -15.41
CA ASP A 135 -2.61 -4.73 -15.39
C ASP A 135 -3.82 -5.53 -14.86
N ASP A 136 -3.64 -6.82 -14.58
CA ASP A 136 -4.68 -7.70 -14.07
C ASP A 136 -4.83 -7.56 -12.55
N LEU A 137 -6.07 -7.41 -12.09
CA LEU A 137 -6.35 -7.23 -10.66
C LEU A 137 -5.91 -8.43 -9.81
N GLY A 138 -6.06 -9.65 -10.31
CA GLY A 138 -5.67 -10.85 -9.58
C GLY A 138 -4.16 -11.02 -9.46
N ASP A 139 -3.40 -10.58 -10.46
CA ASP A 139 -1.93 -10.52 -10.39
C ASP A 139 -1.46 -9.47 -9.38
N LEU A 140 -2.05 -8.27 -9.43
CA LEU A 140 -1.74 -7.18 -8.51
C LEU A 140 -2.10 -7.54 -7.07
N GLN A 141 -3.23 -8.22 -6.87
CA GLN A 141 -3.62 -8.74 -5.56
C GLN A 141 -2.60 -9.76 -5.04
N ARG A 142 -2.05 -10.63 -5.91
CA ARG A 142 -0.98 -11.56 -5.50
C ARG A 142 0.31 -10.83 -5.15
N GLN A 143 0.66 -9.79 -5.91
CA GLN A 143 1.80 -8.94 -5.59
C GLN A 143 1.62 -8.24 -4.22
N ALA A 144 0.41 -7.79 -3.92
CA ALA A 144 0.10 -7.10 -2.68
C ALA A 144 0.36 -7.92 -1.41
N ALA A 145 0.40 -9.26 -1.50
CA ALA A 145 0.77 -10.13 -0.38
C ALA A 145 2.19 -9.84 0.16
N GLU A 146 3.07 -9.26 -0.65
CA GLU A 146 4.40 -8.84 -0.20
C GLU A 146 4.37 -7.58 0.68
N PHE A 147 3.27 -6.84 0.69
CA PHE A 147 3.11 -5.58 1.41
C PHE A 147 2.14 -5.68 2.59
N THR A 148 1.57 -6.86 2.83
CA THR A 148 0.68 -7.09 3.97
C THR A 148 1.39 -6.73 5.29
N PRO A 149 0.77 -5.93 6.19
CA PRO A 149 1.47 -5.37 7.35
C PRO A 149 2.04 -6.40 8.34
N ASN A 150 1.46 -7.60 8.40
CA ASN A 150 1.83 -8.66 9.34
C ASN A 150 2.71 -9.78 8.73
N LYS A 151 3.22 -9.62 7.51
CA LYS A 151 3.96 -10.66 6.75
C LYS A 151 5.14 -11.31 7.50
N ASP A 152 5.82 -10.55 8.33
CA ASP A 152 7.05 -10.89 9.05
C ASP A 152 6.83 -10.89 10.58
N LYS A 153 5.56 -10.94 11.03
CA LYS A 153 5.18 -10.90 12.46
C LYS A 153 6.02 -11.86 13.32
N ALA A 154 6.25 -13.08 12.82
CA ALA A 154 7.02 -14.09 13.54
C ALA A 154 8.50 -13.71 13.76
N ALA A 155 9.07 -12.91 12.86
CA ALA A 155 10.46 -12.44 12.94
C ALA A 155 10.60 -11.17 13.79
N ILE A 156 9.67 -10.21 13.66
CA ILE A 156 9.76 -8.90 14.31
C ILE A 156 9.09 -8.82 15.69
N GLY A 157 8.18 -9.76 15.99
CA GLY A 157 7.40 -9.77 17.22
C GLY A 157 6.30 -8.69 17.29
N GLU A 158 5.52 -8.74 18.38
CA GLU A 158 4.30 -7.92 18.54
C GLU A 158 4.59 -6.41 18.69
N ASN A 159 5.69 -6.04 19.34
CA ASN A 159 5.99 -4.63 19.61
C ASN A 159 6.34 -3.86 18.32
N ILE A 160 7.19 -4.45 17.47
CA ILE A 160 7.57 -3.84 16.19
C ILE A 160 6.38 -3.83 15.24
N LEU A 161 5.60 -4.92 15.22
CA LEU A 161 4.35 -4.95 14.46
C LEU A 161 3.39 -3.85 14.93
N GLY A 162 3.18 -3.71 16.25
CA GLY A 162 2.33 -2.68 16.82
C GLY A 162 2.75 -1.26 16.42
N LEU A 163 4.05 -0.96 16.45
CA LEU A 163 4.60 0.31 15.98
C LEU A 163 4.35 0.54 14.48
N ARG A 164 4.59 -0.48 13.64
CA ARG A 164 4.32 -0.41 12.19
C ARG A 164 2.85 -0.10 11.93
N LEU A 165 1.95 -0.78 12.63
CA LEU A 165 0.51 -0.58 12.48
C LEU A 165 0.13 0.84 12.91
N LEU A 166 0.64 1.34 14.04
CA LEU A 166 0.41 2.73 14.46
C LEU A 166 0.77 3.74 13.37
N CYS A 167 1.90 3.57 12.68
CA CYS A 167 2.31 4.48 11.61
C CYS A 167 1.47 4.35 10.32
N CYS A 168 0.76 3.23 10.13
CA CYS A 168 -0.03 2.95 8.92
C CYS A 168 -1.55 3.04 9.15
N THR A 169 -2.00 3.27 10.39
CA THR A 169 -3.43 3.33 10.77
C THR A 169 -3.88 4.70 11.30
N VAL A 170 -3.08 5.75 11.16
CA VAL A 170 -3.41 7.11 11.60
C VAL A 170 -3.20 8.10 10.46
#